data_AF-A0A060T3F5-F1
#
_entry.id   AF-A0A060T3F5-F1
#
_cell.length_a   1.000
_cell.length_b   1.000
_cell.length_c   1.000
_cell.angle_alpha   90.00
_cell.angle_beta   90.00
_cell.angle_gamma   90.00
#
_symmetry.space_group_name_H-M   'P 1'
#
loop_
_entity.id
_entity.type
_entity.pdbx_description
1 polymer ?
#
loop_
_entity_poly.entity_id
_entity_poly.type
_entity_poly.pdbx_seq_one_letter_code
_entity_poly.pdbx_strand_id
1 'polypeptide(L)'
;MPISVQAEDYSLVVKLLLAQYVYELGEHRFGDIAENLRTHPLLLRQAEPVPDSAEKCEELYDSLLASYSLERGEVFKGGKKPPTWVKTLAQKLYMAYSDQLLKQIADDETEFKQVFGELEKLKAQSS
;
A
#
# COMPACT_ATOMS: atom_id res chain seq x y z
N MET A 1 -24.77 -8.64 7.30
CA MET A 1 -24.08 -9.36 6.20
C MET A 1 -22.65 -8.87 6.18
N PRO A 2 -21.61 -9.74 6.18
CA PRO A 2 -20.24 -9.25 6.10
C PRO A 2 -19.99 -8.72 4.69
N ILE A 3 -19.48 -7.50 4.60
CA ILE A 3 -19.05 -6.90 3.34
C ILE A 3 -17.77 -7.64 2.93
N SER A 4 -17.84 -8.41 1.85
CA SER A 4 -16.66 -9.04 1.25
C SER A 4 -15.85 -7.95 0.56
N VAL A 5 -14.77 -7.50 1.19
CA VAL A 5 -13.79 -6.55 0.63
C VAL A 5 -13.03 -7.27 -0.48
N GLN A 6 -13.08 -6.76 -1.71
CA GLN A 6 -12.37 -7.33 -2.86
C GLN A 6 -10.92 -6.83 -2.91
N ALA A 7 -10.05 -7.50 -3.67
CA ALA A 7 -8.63 -7.16 -3.74
C ALA A 7 -8.36 -5.74 -4.31
N GLU A 8 -9.24 -5.21 -5.16
CA GLU A 8 -9.18 -3.82 -5.61
C GLU A 8 -9.37 -2.79 -4.49
N ASP A 9 -10.04 -3.14 -3.40
CA ASP A 9 -10.46 -2.19 -2.36
C ASP A 9 -9.33 -1.77 -1.40
N TYR A 10 -8.20 -2.49 -1.41
CA TYR A 10 -7.06 -2.16 -0.56
C TYR A 10 -6.24 -1.01 -1.15
N SER A 11 -5.88 -0.04 -0.32
CA SER A 11 -5.02 1.06 -0.72
C SER A 11 -3.62 0.60 -1.12
N LEU A 12 -2.91 1.46 -1.86
CA LEU A 12 -1.59 1.13 -2.37
C LEU A 12 -0.57 0.90 -1.25
N VAL A 13 -0.72 1.59 -0.11
CA VAL A 13 0.13 1.40 1.07
C VAL A 13 -0.06 0.02 1.70
N VAL A 14 -1.30 -0.49 1.76
CA VAL A 14 -1.61 -1.85 2.25
C VAL A 14 -0.99 -2.89 1.32
N LYS A 15 -1.17 -2.72 0.01
CA LYS A 15 -0.58 -3.59 -1.03
C LYS A 15 0.95 -3.61 -0.96
N LEU A 16 1.58 -2.45 -0.78
CA LEU A 16 3.02 -2.31 -0.61
C LEU A 16 3.52 -3.04 0.66
N LEU A 17 2.88 -2.80 1.80
CA LEU A 17 3.28 -3.42 3.06
C LEU A 17 3.13 -4.95 3.01
N LEU A 18 2.05 -5.47 2.42
CA LEU A 18 1.89 -6.90 2.16
C LEU A 18 3.08 -7.44 1.35
N ALA A 19 3.43 -6.81 0.23
CA ALA A 19 4.53 -7.27 -0.61
C ALA A 19 5.89 -7.20 0.10
N GLN A 20 6.12 -6.17 0.93
CA GLN A 20 7.33 -6.05 1.76
C GLN A 20 7.40 -7.14 2.83
N TYR A 21 6.29 -7.44 3.50
CA TYR A 21 6.23 -8.52 4.47
C TYR A 21 6.45 -9.90 3.83
N VAL A 22 5.90 -10.15 2.64
CA VAL A 22 6.20 -11.39 1.90
C VAL A 22 7.67 -11.44 1.48
N TYR A 23 8.27 -10.31 1.09
CA TYR A 23 9.70 -10.23 0.79
C TYR A 23 10.58 -10.60 2.01
N GLU A 24 10.18 -10.18 3.22
CA GLU A 24 10.94 -10.41 4.45
C GLU A 24 10.68 -11.79 5.08
N LEU A 25 9.41 -12.15 5.22
CA LEU A 25 8.95 -13.31 6.00
C LEU A 25 8.66 -14.53 5.12
N GLY A 26 8.36 -14.32 3.84
CA GLY A 26 7.87 -15.36 2.94
C GLY A 26 6.37 -15.61 3.04
N GLU A 27 5.85 -16.32 2.05
CA GLU A 27 4.41 -16.57 1.85
C GLU A 27 3.84 -17.53 2.91
N HIS A 28 4.65 -18.48 3.38
CA HIS A 28 4.24 -19.42 4.43
C HIS A 28 3.84 -18.76 5.76
N ARG A 29 4.09 -17.46 5.92
CA ARG A 29 3.75 -16.68 7.12
C ARG A 29 2.60 -15.71 6.91
N PHE A 30 1.72 -15.92 5.92
CA PHE A 30 0.58 -15.02 5.70
C PHE A 30 -0.27 -14.74 6.95
N GLY A 31 -0.39 -15.70 7.88
CA GLY A 31 -1.05 -15.45 9.17
C GLY A 31 -0.37 -14.38 10.03
N ASP A 32 0.97 -14.42 10.12
CA ASP A 32 1.74 -13.39 10.82
C ASP A 32 1.71 -12.06 10.07
N ILE A 33 1.67 -12.10 8.74
CA ILE A 33 1.57 -10.91 7.90
C ILE A 33 0.23 -10.20 8.13
N ALA A 34 -0.89 -10.92 8.24
CA ALA A 34 -2.18 -10.34 8.56
C ALA A 34 -2.17 -9.62 9.92
N GLU A 35 -1.56 -10.23 10.94
CA GLU A 35 -1.37 -9.60 12.26
C GLU A 35 -0.50 -8.34 12.17
N ASN A 36 0.62 -8.41 11.45
CA ASN A 36 1.52 -7.27 11.27
C ASN A 36 0.83 -6.10 10.55
N LEU A 37 0.03 -6.38 9.52
CA LEU A 37 -0.76 -5.36 8.82
C LEU A 37 -1.80 -4.72 9.75
N ARG A 38 -2.52 -5.51 10.54
CA ARG A 38 -3.53 -5.01 11.49
C ARG A 38 -2.93 -4.16 12.61
N THR A 39 -1.70 -4.45 13.03
CA THR A 39 -1.02 -3.72 14.09
C THR A 39 -0.09 -2.61 13.56
N HIS A 40 -0.02 -2.43 12.24
CA HIS A 40 0.90 -1.48 11.62
C HIS A 40 0.52 -0.02 11.97
N PRO A 41 1.40 0.75 12.63
CA PRO A 41 1.06 2.09 13.12
C PRO A 41 0.56 3.06 12.04
N LEU A 42 1.11 2.98 10.83
CA LEU A 42 0.68 3.82 9.71
C LEU A 42 -0.75 3.51 9.27
N LEU A 43 -1.11 2.22 9.20
CA LEU A 43 -2.43 1.78 8.72
C LEU A 43 -3.50 2.05 9.77
N LEU A 44 -3.18 1.83 11.06
CA LEU A 44 -4.06 2.19 12.16
C LEU A 44 -4.38 3.69 12.20
N ARG A 45 -3.37 4.54 11.99
CA ARG A 45 -3.56 5.99 11.96
C ARG A 45 -4.46 6.45 10.81
N GLN A 46 -4.40 5.77 9.67
CA GLN A 46 -5.18 6.09 8.48
C GLN A 46 -6.55 5.39 8.45
N ALA A 47 -6.84 4.52 9.42
CA ALA A 47 -8.04 3.67 9.44
C ALA A 47 -8.23 2.85 8.15
N GLU A 48 -7.11 2.40 7.57
CA GLU A 48 -7.11 1.64 6.32
C GLU A 48 -7.72 0.25 6.53
N PRO A 49 -8.60 -0.22 5.62
CA PRO A 49 -9.00 -1.62 5.62
C PRO A 49 -7.77 -2.50 5.35
N VAL A 50 -7.63 -3.61 6.08
CA VAL A 50 -6.52 -4.56 5.91
C VAL A 50 -7.05 -5.99 5.79
N PRO A 51 -6.34 -6.89 5.10
CA PRO A 51 -6.67 -8.31 5.14
C PRO A 51 -6.51 -8.83 6.58
N ASP A 52 -7.57 -9.42 7.12
CA ASP A 52 -7.68 -9.87 8.51
C ASP A 52 -7.31 -11.35 8.72
N SER A 53 -7.07 -12.08 7.63
CA SER A 53 -6.72 -13.50 7.64
C SER A 53 -5.60 -13.84 6.69
N ALA A 54 -5.01 -15.03 6.87
CA ALA A 54 -3.96 -15.55 5.99
C ALA A 54 -4.47 -15.75 4.56
N GLU A 55 -5.70 -16.27 4.43
CA GLU A 55 -6.35 -16.53 3.15
C GLU A 55 -6.56 -15.22 2.37
N LYS A 56 -7.03 -14.16 3.03
CA LYS A 56 -7.18 -12.85 2.38
C LYS A 56 -5.85 -12.23 1.98
N CYS A 57 -4.79 -12.44 2.78
CA CYS A 57 -3.45 -11.99 2.41
C CYS A 57 -2.97 -12.73 1.16
N GLU A 58 -3.18 -14.05 1.08
CA GLU A 58 -2.82 -14.85 -0.07
C GLU A 58 -3.62 -14.45 -1.32
N GLU A 59 -4.95 -14.33 -1.21
CA GLU A 59 -5.83 -13.89 -2.30
C GLU A 59 -5.41 -12.50 -2.84
N LEU A 60 -5.17 -11.54 -1.93
CA LEU A 60 -4.67 -10.22 -2.31
C LEU A 60 -3.31 -10.33 -2.99
N TYR A 61 -2.39 -11.14 -2.46
CA TYR A 61 -1.07 -11.31 -3.03
C TYR A 61 -1.09 -11.94 -4.43
N ASP A 62 -1.91 -12.98 -4.63
CA ASP A 62 -2.09 -13.63 -5.92
C ASP A 62 -2.71 -12.68 -6.95
N SER A 63 -3.69 -11.87 -6.55
CA SER A 63 -4.26 -10.82 -7.40
C SER A 63 -3.20 -9.79 -7.82
N LEU A 64 -2.29 -9.43 -6.92
CA LEU A 64 -1.19 -8.51 -7.20
C LEU A 64 -0.21 -9.12 -8.21
N LEU A 65 0.18 -10.38 -8.03
CA LEU A 65 1.05 -11.07 -9.00
C LEU A 65 0.42 -11.11 -10.39
N ALA A 66 -0.87 -11.43 -10.48
CA ALA A 66 -1.62 -11.41 -11.73
C ALA A 66 -1.65 -10.01 -12.37
N SER A 67 -1.97 -8.97 -11.58
CA SER A 67 -2.06 -7.58 -12.05
C SER A 67 -0.73 -7.05 -12.61
N TYR A 68 0.41 -7.53 -12.09
CA TYR A 68 1.74 -7.16 -12.54
C TYR A 68 2.37 -8.14 -13.53
N SER A 69 1.60 -9.16 -13.96
CA SER A 69 2.03 -10.25 -14.85
C SER A 69 3.31 -10.93 -14.37
N LEU A 70 3.36 -11.25 -13.08
CA LEU A 70 4.49 -11.93 -12.45
C LEU A 70 4.13 -13.40 -12.22
N GLU A 71 4.93 -14.29 -12.79
CA GLU A 71 4.75 -15.73 -12.62
C GLU A 71 5.25 -16.16 -11.24
N ARG A 72 4.34 -16.70 -10.42
CA ARG A 72 4.64 -17.31 -9.12
C ARG A 72 5.41 -18.61 -9.35
N GLY A 73 6.59 -18.71 -8.74
CA GLY A 73 7.38 -19.94 -8.72
C GLY A 73 6.98 -20.86 -7.57
N GLU A 74 7.95 -21.59 -7.02
CA GLU A 74 7.74 -22.31 -5.77
C GLU A 74 7.46 -21.34 -4.61
N VAL A 75 6.67 -21.81 -3.65
CA VAL A 75 6.32 -21.06 -2.43
C VAL A 75 7.59 -20.59 -1.72
N PHE A 76 7.73 -19.28 -1.60
CA PHE A 76 8.85 -18.63 -0.96
C PHE A 76 8.72 -18.75 0.55
N LYS A 77 9.65 -19.50 1.16
CA LYS A 77 9.70 -19.74 2.61
C LYS A 77 10.49 -18.68 3.40
N GLY A 78 10.69 -17.49 2.83
CA GLY A 78 11.50 -16.43 3.44
C GLY A 78 13.01 -16.70 3.32
N GLY A 79 13.81 -15.68 3.66
CA GLY A 79 15.27 -15.79 3.71
C GLY A 79 16.01 -14.65 3.02
N LYS A 80 17.35 -14.71 3.06
CA LYS A 80 18.24 -13.61 2.61
C LYS A 80 18.19 -13.31 1.11
N LYS A 81 17.65 -14.21 0.30
CA LYS A 81 17.57 -14.07 -1.16
C LYS A 81 16.16 -14.40 -1.66
N PRO A 82 15.26 -13.42 -1.68
CA PRO A 82 13.92 -13.61 -2.21
C PRO A 82 13.96 -13.90 -3.72
N PRO A 83 13.03 -14.72 -4.24
CA PRO A 83 12.86 -14.92 -5.68
C PRO A 83 12.66 -13.61 -6.44
N THR A 84 13.02 -13.61 -7.72
CA THR A 84 12.89 -12.44 -8.58
C THR A 84 11.49 -11.87 -8.58
N TRP A 85 10.47 -12.72 -8.70
CA TRP A 85 9.07 -12.29 -8.77
C TRP A 85 8.60 -11.58 -7.48
N VAL A 86 9.00 -12.06 -6.29
CA VAL A 86 8.74 -11.41 -5.00
C VAL A 86 9.41 -10.03 -4.95
N LYS A 87 10.70 -9.98 -5.30
CA LYS A 87 11.48 -8.74 -5.31
C LYS A 87 10.91 -7.71 -6.29
N THR A 88 10.55 -8.16 -7.50
CA THR A 88 9.99 -7.29 -8.54
C THR A 88 8.65 -6.72 -8.12
N LEU A 89 7.77 -7.51 -7.49
CA LEU A 89 6.49 -7.02 -7.00
C LEU A 89 6.68 -5.91 -5.96
N ALA A 90 7.50 -6.16 -4.94
CA ALA A 90 7.78 -5.17 -3.89
C ALA A 90 8.39 -3.88 -4.48
N GLN A 91 9.30 -3.99 -5.44
CA GLN A 91 9.92 -2.84 -6.11
C GLN A 91 8.91 -2.04 -6.93
N LYS A 92 8.04 -2.71 -7.71
CA LYS A 92 7.00 -2.03 -8.51
C LYS A 92 6.02 -1.27 -7.62
N LEU A 93 5.57 -1.88 -6.53
CA LEU A 93 4.66 -1.24 -5.57
C LEU A 93 5.33 -0.08 -4.83
N TYR A 94 6.61 -0.21 -4.49
CA TYR A 94 7.38 0.87 -3.87
C TYR A 94 7.46 2.10 -4.79
N MET A 95 7.76 1.90 -6.06
CA MET A 95 7.80 2.99 -7.04
C MET A 95 6.42 3.63 -7.19
N ALA A 96 5.36 2.82 -7.36
CA ALA A 96 4.01 3.32 -7.50
C ALA A 96 3.54 4.15 -6.29
N TYR A 97 3.85 3.69 -5.06
CA TYR A 97 3.50 4.43 -3.85
C TYR A 97 4.34 5.71 -3.71
N SER A 98 5.60 5.67 -4.11
CA SER A 98 6.46 6.86 -4.13
C SER A 98 5.91 7.94 -5.08
N ASP A 99 5.47 7.53 -6.26
CA ASP A 99 4.84 8.42 -7.24
C ASP A 99 3.51 8.99 -6.69
N GLN A 100 2.71 8.17 -6.00
CA GLN A 100 1.49 8.64 -5.33
C GLN A 100 1.80 9.70 -4.27
N LEU A 101 2.80 9.49 -3.43
CA LEU A 101 3.19 10.44 -2.40
C LEU A 101 3.70 11.76 -3.00
N LEU A 102 4.53 11.70 -4.05
CA LEU A 102 5.02 12.89 -4.74
C LEU A 102 3.86 13.69 -5.36
N LYS A 103 2.87 13.00 -5.92
CA LYS A 103 1.67 13.64 -6.44
C LYS A 103 0.86 14.32 -5.34
N GLN A 104 0.64 13.64 -4.21
CA GLN A 104 -0.07 14.22 -3.06
C GLN A 104 0.62 15.49 -2.54
N ILE A 105 1.96 15.48 -2.45
CA ILE A 105 2.72 16.67 -2.04
C ILE A 105 2.52 17.83 -3.03
N ALA A 106 2.51 17.56 -4.33
CA ALA A 106 2.31 18.58 -5.35
C ALA A 106 0.87 19.13 -5.36
N ASP A 107 -0.11 18.28 -5.11
CA ASP A 107 -1.52 18.65 -4.98
C ASP A 107 -1.72 19.52 -3.73
N ASP A 108 -1.15 19.14 -2.58
CA ASP A 108 -1.16 19.92 -1.34
C ASP A 108 -0.50 21.30 -1.50
N GLU A 109 0.64 21.38 -2.21
CA GLU A 109 1.31 22.64 -2.51
C GLU A 109 0.42 23.56 -3.36
N THR A 110 -0.31 22.98 -4.32
CA THR A 110 -1.22 23.72 -5.19
C THR A 110 -2.41 24.26 -4.41
N GLU A 111 -3.03 23.44 -3.57
CA GLU A 111 -4.12 23.84 -2.68
C GLU A 111 -3.68 24.95 -1.73
N PHE A 112 -2.51 24.80 -1.09
CA PHE A 112 -1.96 25.81 -0.20
C PHE A 112 -1.80 27.16 -0.90
N LYS A 113 -1.22 27.18 -2.10
CA LYS A 113 -1.03 28.42 -2.89
C LYS A 113 -2.36 29.07 -3.26
N GLN A 114 -3.39 28.28 -3.58
CA GLN A 114 -4.72 28.78 -3.87
C GLN A 114 -5.35 29.44 -2.64
N VAL A 115 -5.43 28.71 -1.53
CA VAL A 115 -6.00 29.21 -0.27
C VAL A 115 -5.25 30.44 0.24
N PHE A 116 -3.92 30.43 0.20
CA PHE A 116 -3.10 31.58 0.59
C PHE A 116 -3.35 32.80 -0.30
N GLY A 117 -3.47 32.59 -1.62
CA GLY A 117 -3.79 33.66 -2.57
C GLY A 117 -5.18 34.26 -2.34
N GLU A 118 -6.16 33.47 -1.92
CA GLU A 118 -7.49 33.96 -1.54
C GLU A 118 -7.45 34.79 -0.26
N LEU A 119 -6.68 34.35 0.75
CA LEU A 119 -6.50 35.10 2.00
C LEU A 119 -5.85 36.48 1.77
N GLU A 120 -4.83 36.56 0.93
CA GLU A 120 -4.17 37.83 0.61
C GLU A 120 -5.12 38.80 -0.11
N LYS A 121 -5.98 38.30 -1.01
CA LYS A 121 -7.02 39.11 -1.67
C LYS A 121 -8.05 39.66 -0.66
N LEU A 122 -8.51 38.83 0.27
CA LEU A 122 -9.45 39.27 1.32
C LEU A 122 -8.82 40.33 2.21
N LYS A 123 -7.57 40.13 2.64
CA LYS A 123 -6.84 41.09 3.46
C LYS A 123 -6.71 42.44 2.76
N ALA A 124 -6.37 42.44 1.47
CA ALA A 124 -6.26 43.65 0.65
C ALA A 124 -7.60 44.37 0.41
N GLN A 125 -8.73 43.67 0.46
CA GLN A 125 -10.08 44.27 0.35
C GLN A 125 -10.60 44.84 1.68
N SER A 126 -10.05 44.38 2.80
CA SER A 126 -10.41 44.80 4.16
C SER A 126 -9.51 45.90 4.76
N SER A 127 -8.45 46.31 4.04
CA SER A 127 -7.60 47.49 4.35
C SER A 127 -7.93 48.64 3.41
#